data_AF-A0A845RQG3-F1
#
_entry.id   AF-A0A845RQG3-F1
#
_cell.length_a   1.000
_cell.length_b   1.000
_cell.length_c   1.000
_cell.angle_alpha   90.00
_cell.angle_beta   90.00
_cell.angle_gamma   90.00
#
_symmetry.space_group_name_H-M   'P 1'
#
loop_
_entity.id
_entity.type
_entity.pdbx_description
1 polymer ?
#
loop_
_entity_poly.entity_id
_entity_poly.type
_entity_poly.pdbx_seq_one_letter_code
_entity_poly.pdbx_strand_id
1 'polypeptide(L)'
;MLPKKAKGFTLIEIIVALGIIGIIGVSLLTVFTMGIQVIAQARDRNDAAYTAQSQVEADLNTVNAAPSTITITMPDATTISASGTVMPAESATVNGKEVSIDYFKSGK
;
A
#
# COMPACT_ATOMS: atom_id res chain seq x y z
N MET A 1 -10.29 73.37 -16.27
CA MET A 1 -9.63 72.07 -16.02
C MET A 1 -9.82 71.21 -17.25
N LEU A 2 -8.75 70.92 -18.00
CA LEU A 2 -8.81 70.10 -19.22
C LEU A 2 -8.93 68.61 -18.85
N PRO A 3 -9.78 67.81 -19.51
CA PRO A 3 -9.90 66.39 -19.24
C PRO A 3 -8.62 65.64 -19.66
N LYS A 4 -8.08 64.80 -18.78
CA LYS A 4 -7.00 63.85 -19.11
C LYS A 4 -7.48 62.93 -20.23
N LYS A 5 -6.82 62.97 -21.40
CA LYS A 5 -7.04 61.99 -22.47
C LYS A 5 -6.67 60.60 -21.95
N ALA A 6 -7.65 59.71 -21.82
CA ALA A 6 -7.39 58.29 -21.61
C ALA A 6 -6.69 57.73 -22.86
N LYS A 7 -5.42 57.34 -22.75
CA LYS A 7 -4.73 56.65 -23.83
C LYS A 7 -5.29 55.23 -23.88
N GLY A 8 -6.03 54.90 -24.94
CA GLY A 8 -6.43 53.53 -25.24
C GLY A 8 -5.23 52.67 -25.65
N PHE A 9 -5.40 51.36 -25.62
CA PHE A 9 -4.38 50.42 -26.08
C PHE A 9 -4.16 50.54 -27.59
N THR A 10 -2.90 50.42 -27.99
CA THR A 10 -2.51 50.32 -29.40
C THR A 10 -2.72 48.89 -29.91
N LEU A 11 -2.91 48.76 -31.22
CA LEU A 11 -3.06 47.43 -31.85
C LEU A 11 -1.84 46.54 -31.61
N ILE A 12 -0.64 47.12 -31.58
CA ILE A 12 0.60 46.38 -31.36
C ILE A 12 0.69 45.84 -29.92
N GLU A 13 0.24 46.60 -28.91
CA GLU A 13 0.21 46.11 -27.53
C GLU A 13 -0.73 44.92 -27.36
N ILE A 14 -1.88 44.90 -28.06
CA ILE A 14 -2.81 43.76 -28.06
C ILE A 14 -2.13 42.51 -28.64
N ILE A 15 -1.45 42.65 -29.78
CA ILE A 15 -0.76 41.53 -30.44
C ILE A 15 0.35 40.97 -29.54
N VAL A 16 1.14 41.84 -28.91
CA VAL A 16 2.19 41.43 -27.98
C VAL A 16 1.60 40.73 -26.75
N ALA A 17 0.50 41.26 -26.18
CA ALA A 17 -0.17 40.64 -25.04
C ALA A 17 -0.71 39.24 -25.38
N LEU A 18 -1.32 39.06 -26.55
CA LEU A 18 -1.77 37.75 -27.02
C LEU A 18 -0.60 36.77 -27.22
N GLY A 19 0.54 37.25 -27.72
CA GLY A 19 1.77 36.45 -27.81
C GLY A 19 2.25 35.97 -26.45
N ILE A 20 2.29 36.86 -25.44
CA ILE A 20 2.68 36.51 -24.08
C ILE A 20 1.71 35.49 -23.47
N ILE A 21 0.39 35.68 -23.63
CA ILE A 21 -0.62 34.74 -23.16
C ILE A 21 -0.46 33.38 -23.83
N GLY A 22 -0.15 33.34 -25.14
CA GLY A 22 0.11 32.10 -25.86
C GLY A 22 1.31 31.33 -25.29
N ILE A 23 2.41 32.02 -25.01
CA ILE A 23 3.62 31.42 -24.41
C ILE A 23 3.30 30.85 -23.02
N ILE A 24 2.54 31.59 -22.20
CA ILE A 24 2.10 31.13 -20.87
C ILE A 24 1.16 29.93 -21.01
N GLY A 25 0.25 29.93 -21.98
CA GLY A 25 -0.68 28.84 -22.20
C GLY A 25 0.03 27.52 -22.53
N VAL A 26 1.04 27.58 -23.40
CA VAL A 26 1.83 26.39 -23.77
C VAL A 26 2.63 25.86 -22.59
N SER A 27 3.22 26.73 -21.76
CA SER A 27 3.99 26.29 -20.59
C SER A 27 3.11 25.64 -19.51
N LEU A 28 1.88 26.12 -19.33
CA LEU A 28 0.91 25.52 -18.41
C LEU A 28 0.44 24.13 -18.88
N LEU A 29 0.23 23.95 -20.19
CA LEU A 29 -0.16 22.67 -20.78
C LEU A 29 0.82 21.53 -20.44
N THR A 30 2.11 21.81 -20.48
CA THR A 30 3.17 20.85 -20.12
C THR A 30 3.08 20.46 -18.65
N VAL A 31 2.89 21.42 -17.75
CA VAL A 31 2.76 21.17 -16.31
C VAL A 31 1.54 20.31 -16.00
N PHE A 32 0.39 20.61 -16.62
CA PHE A 32 -0.83 19.81 -16.42
C PHE A 32 -0.67 18.38 -16.93
N THR A 33 -0.05 18.21 -18.10
CA THR A 33 0.19 16.87 -18.68
C THR A 33 1.08 16.03 -17.77
N MET A 34 2.16 16.62 -17.26
CA MET A 34 3.07 15.96 -16.32
C MET A 34 2.35 15.62 -14.99
N GLY A 35 1.53 16.54 -14.47
CA GLY A 35 0.72 16.32 -13.27
C GLY A 35 -0.22 15.13 -13.41
N ILE A 36 -0.93 15.01 -14.53
CA ILE A 36 -1.84 13.89 -14.81
C ILE A 36 -1.08 12.56 -14.85
N GLN A 37 0.09 12.52 -15.50
CA GLN A 37 0.92 11.31 -15.57
C GLN A 37 1.41 10.87 -14.18
N VAL A 38 1.85 11.82 -13.35
CA VAL A 38 2.30 11.52 -11.98
C VAL A 38 1.14 10.99 -11.12
N ILE A 39 -0.05 11.57 -11.24
CA ILE A 39 -1.24 11.09 -10.51
C ILE A 39 -1.59 9.65 -10.93
N ALA A 40 -1.57 9.34 -12.23
CA ALA A 40 -1.81 7.99 -12.70
C ALA A 40 -0.78 6.99 -12.14
N GLN A 41 0.52 7.34 -12.17
CA GLN A 41 1.57 6.49 -11.61
C GLN A 41 1.45 6.32 -10.08
N ALA A 42 1.06 7.38 -9.38
CA ALA A 42 0.84 7.33 -7.94
C ALA A 42 -0.35 6.41 -7.59
N ARG A 43 -1.42 6.44 -8.39
CA ARG A 43 -2.56 5.53 -8.24
C ARG A 43 -2.12 4.07 -8.40
N ASP A 44 -1.41 3.74 -9.47
CA ASP A 44 -0.98 2.36 -9.72
C ASP A 44 -0.06 1.83 -8.61
N ARG A 45 0.83 2.69 -8.08
CA ARG A 45 1.67 2.35 -6.91
C ARG A 45 0.84 2.13 -5.64
N ASN A 46 -0.16 2.97 -5.42
CA ASN A 46 -1.03 2.87 -4.26
C ASN A 46 -1.85 1.58 -4.31
N ASP A 47 -2.43 1.24 -5.47
CA ASP A 47 -3.20 0.01 -5.65
C ASP A 47 -2.33 -1.23 -5.44
N ALA A 48 -1.08 -1.21 -5.93
CA ALA A 48 -0.12 -2.28 -5.70
C ALA A 48 0.24 -2.41 -4.21
N ALA A 49 0.46 -1.30 -3.51
CA ALA A 49 0.77 -1.30 -2.08
C ALA A 49 -0.41 -1.80 -1.25
N TYR A 50 -1.63 -1.36 -1.53
CA TYR A 50 -2.85 -1.83 -0.88
C TYR A 50 -3.07 -3.33 -1.09
N THR A 51 -2.84 -3.82 -2.31
CA THR A 51 -2.96 -5.24 -2.62
C THR A 51 -1.94 -6.06 -1.83
N ALA A 52 -0.67 -5.62 -1.81
CA ALA A 52 0.37 -6.28 -1.03
C ALA A 52 0.08 -6.27 0.47
N GLN A 53 -0.40 -5.15 1.02
CA GLN A 53 -0.79 -5.04 2.42
C GLN A 53 -1.95 -5.98 2.75
N SER A 54 -2.99 -6.00 1.92
CA SER A 54 -4.14 -6.88 2.11
C SER A 54 -3.74 -8.36 2.14
N GLN A 55 -2.75 -8.76 1.34
CA GLN A 55 -2.24 -10.12 1.34
C GLN A 55 -1.49 -10.45 2.63
N VAL A 56 -0.62 -9.55 3.09
CA VAL A 56 0.10 -9.70 4.37
C VAL A 56 -0.87 -9.77 5.55
N GLU A 57 -1.91 -8.92 5.56
CA GLU A 57 -2.94 -8.94 6.60
C GLU A 57 -3.75 -10.24 6.59
N ALA A 58 -4.07 -10.77 5.40
CA ALA A 58 -4.72 -12.08 5.28
C ALA A 58 -3.84 -13.19 5.85
N ASP A 59 -2.55 -13.21 5.50
CA ASP A 59 -1.59 -14.19 6.00
C ASP A 59 -1.45 -14.09 7.53
N LEU A 60 -1.33 -12.88 8.08
CA LEU A 60 -1.27 -12.66 9.54
C LEU A 60 -2.54 -13.10 10.27
N ASN A 61 -3.72 -12.84 9.69
CA ASN A 61 -5.00 -13.24 10.29
C ASN A 61 -5.24 -14.76 10.23
N THR A 62 -4.57 -15.49 9.32
CA THR A 62 -4.60 -16.97 9.33
C THR A 62 -3.69 -17.58 10.40
N VAL A 63 -2.73 -16.83 10.94
CA VAL A 63 -1.93 -17.25 12.10
C VAL A 63 -2.76 -17.05 13.38
N ASN A 64 -3.79 -17.87 13.53
CA ASN A 64 -4.54 -18.02 14.77
C ASN A 64 -3.71 -18.85 15.76
N ALA A 65 -2.61 -18.26 16.22
CA ALA A 65 -1.71 -18.82 17.22
C ALA A 65 -2.42 -18.86 18.58
N ALA A 66 -3.21 -19.91 18.83
CA ALA A 66 -3.86 -20.09 20.11
C ALA A 66 -2.79 -20.40 21.18
N PRO A 67 -2.74 -19.66 22.30
CA PRO A 67 -1.87 -20.01 23.41
C PRO A 67 -2.31 -21.37 23.96
N SER A 68 -1.37 -22.29 24.09
CA SER A 68 -1.63 -23.62 24.64
C SER A 68 -0.49 -24.08 25.54
N THR A 69 -0.79 -25.03 26.41
CA THR A 69 0.19 -25.69 27.27
C THR A 69 0.21 -27.16 26.91
N ILE A 70 1.37 -27.66 26.49
CA ILE A 70 1.59 -29.10 26.36
C ILE A 70 2.06 -29.61 27.71
N THR A 71 1.40 -30.66 28.20
CA THR A 71 1.82 -31.40 29.38
C THR A 71 2.17 -32.82 28.97
N ILE A 72 3.43 -33.20 29.15
CA ILE A 72 3.91 -34.57 28.99
C ILE A 72 3.88 -35.22 30.37
N THR A 73 3.12 -36.31 30.52
CA THR A 73 3.08 -37.11 31.74
C THR A 73 3.89 -38.38 31.52
N MET A 74 4.92 -38.59 32.34
CA MET A 74 5.75 -39.79 32.30
C MET A 74 5.10 -40.94 33.10
N PRO A 75 5.50 -42.20 32.86
CA PRO A 75 4.93 -43.37 33.54
C PRO A 75 5.08 -43.35 35.07
N ASP A 76 6.04 -42.60 35.60
CA ASP A 76 6.28 -42.38 37.04
C ASP A 76 5.43 -41.24 37.63
N ALA A 77 4.44 -40.75 36.88
CA ALA A 77 3.56 -39.63 37.20
C ALA A 77 4.26 -38.26 37.30
N THR A 78 5.52 -38.13 36.88
CA THR A 78 6.13 -36.81 36.71
C THR A 78 5.54 -36.09 35.49
N THR A 79 5.30 -34.78 35.61
CA THR A 79 4.77 -33.94 34.54
C THR A 79 5.78 -32.88 34.12
N ILE A 80 5.94 -32.72 32.80
CA ILE A 80 6.69 -31.62 32.20
C ILE A 80 5.69 -30.80 31.40
N SER A 81 5.50 -29.54 31.79
CA SER A 81 4.64 -28.60 31.07
C SER A 81 5.46 -27.54 30.36
N ALA A 82 5.12 -27.26 29.10
CA ALA A 82 5.67 -26.16 28.33
C ALA A 82 4.52 -25.31 27.77
N SER A 83 4.63 -23.99 27.92
CA SER A 83 3.70 -23.03 27.35
C SER A 83 4.21 -22.50 26.02
N GLY A 84 3.32 -22.34 25.07
CA GLY A 84 3.67 -21.95 23.71
C GLY A 84 2.44 -21.65 22.88
N THR A 85 2.63 -21.57 21.58
CA THR A 85 1.56 -21.35 20.62
C THR A 85 1.46 -22.54 19.69
N VAL A 86 0.22 -23.01 19.46
CA VAL A 86 -0.04 -23.97 18.38
C VAL A 86 -0.12 -23.17 17.11
N MET A 87 0.77 -23.46 16.18
CA MET A 87 0.68 -22.91 14.83
C MET A 87 -0.38 -23.70 14.06
N PRO A 88 -1.16 -23.03 13.20
CA PRO A 88 -2.18 -23.70 12.40
C PRO A 88 -1.56 -24.81 11.54
N ALA A 89 -2.36 -25.86 11.31
CA ALA A 89 -1.98 -27.04 10.57
C ALA A 89 -1.36 -26.71 9.20
N GLU A 90 -0.17 -27.24 8.94
CA GLU A 90 0.40 -27.30 7.60
C GLU A 90 -0.05 -28.62 6.95
N SER A 91 -0.61 -28.56 5.75
CA SER A 91 -1.03 -29.75 5.01
C SER A 91 0.18 -30.34 4.30
N ALA A 92 0.57 -31.55 4.68
CA ALA A 92 1.68 -32.28 4.08
C ALA A 92 1.18 -33.59 3.46
N THR A 93 1.81 -34.01 2.35
CA THR A 93 1.54 -35.33 1.76
C THR A 93 2.56 -36.33 2.31
N VAL A 94 2.11 -37.27 3.14
CA VAL A 94 2.94 -38.38 3.64
C VAL A 94 2.40 -39.67 3.05
N ASN A 95 3.22 -40.38 2.27
CA ASN A 95 2.84 -41.62 1.58
C ASN A 95 1.57 -41.49 0.69
N GLY A 96 1.42 -40.37 -0.02
CA GLY A 96 0.29 -40.14 -0.93
C GLY A 96 -1.03 -39.80 -0.25
N LYS A 97 -1.04 -39.60 1.07
CA LYS A 97 -2.21 -39.15 1.84
C LYS A 97 -1.94 -37.77 2.42
N GLU A 98 -2.92 -36.88 2.28
CA GLU A 98 -2.90 -35.56 2.90
C GLU A 98 -3.08 -35.71 4.41
N VAL A 99 -2.13 -35.16 5.17
CA VAL A 99 -2.13 -35.14 6.62
C VAL A 99 -2.00 -33.70 7.12
N SER A 100 -2.86 -33.35 8.08
CA SER A 100 -2.87 -32.08 8.79
C SER A 100 -1.86 -32.15 9.94
N ILE A 101 -0.80 -31.33 9.90
CA ILE A 101 0.24 -31.33 10.94
C ILE A 101 0.15 -30.03 11.75
N ASP A 102 -0.42 -30.12 12.95
CA ASP A 102 -0.32 -29.06 13.95
C ASP A 102 1.04 -29.16 14.64
N TYR A 103 1.77 -28.04 14.76
CA TYR A 103 3.04 -28.01 15.48
C TYR A 103 3.03 -26.96 16.59
N PHE A 104 3.60 -27.34 17.72
CA PHE A 104 3.70 -26.51 18.92
C PHE A 104 5.03 -25.75 18.92
N LYS A 105 4.96 -24.43 19.02
CA LYS A 105 6.12 -23.55 19.14
C LYS A 105 6.23 -23.05 20.57
N SER A 106 7.27 -23.47 21.29
CA SER A 106 7.55 -22.98 22.65
C SER A 106 7.79 -21.46 22.62
N GLY A 107 7.09 -20.72 23.48
CA GLY A 107 7.46 -19.34 23.78
C GLY A 107 8.79 -19.36 24.53
N LYS A 108 9.73 -18.49 24.16
CA LYS A 108 10.90 -18.21 24.98
C LYS A 108 10.52 -17.29 26.13
#